data_AF-A0A428NE92-F1
#
_entry.id   AF-A0A428NE92-F1
#
_cell.length_a   1.000
_cell.length_b   1.000
_cell.length_c   1.000
_cell.angle_alpha   90.00
_cell.angle_beta   90.00
_cell.angle_gamma   90.00
#
_symmetry.space_group_name_H-M   'P 1'
#
loop_
_entity.id
_entity.type
_entity.pdbx_description
1 polymer ?
#
loop_
_entity_poly.entity_id
_entity_poly.type
_entity_poly.pdbx_seq_one_letter_code
_entity_poly.pdbx_strand_id
1 'polypeptide(L)' 'MTGNHYCARDYGSSATNSNSYHYSNSDGSYYYSNPSGSTYYNNGQGGSTYTAPSGDTYTSSSDSKK' A
#
# COMPACT_ATOMS: atom_id res chain seq x y z
N MET A 1 -9.46 17.86 -10.54
CA MET A 1 -9.60 16.54 -9.87
C MET A 1 -8.23 15.89 -9.93
N THR A 2 -7.61 15.62 -8.79
CA THR A 2 -6.31 14.95 -8.73
C THR A 2 -6.54 13.51 -9.16
N GLY A 3 -6.15 13.19 -10.40
CA GLY A 3 -6.16 11.82 -10.91
C GLY A 3 -5.20 10.93 -10.13
N ASN A 4 -5.09 9.67 -10.55
CA ASN A 4 -4.28 8.68 -9.84
C ASN A 4 -2.87 9.22 -9.57
N HIS A 5 -2.50 9.32 -8.30
CA HIS A 5 -1.30 10.02 -7.87
C HIS A 5 -0.24 9.01 -7.48
N TYR A 6 0.84 8.97 -8.26
CA TYR A 6 2.00 8.14 -8.00
C TYR A 6 3.13 9.03 -7.45
N CYS A 7 3.50 8.80 -6.19
CA CYS A 7 4.71 9.36 -5.61
C CYS A 7 5.70 8.26 -5.29
N ALA A 8 6.69 8.09 -6.16
CA ALA A 8 7.91 7.36 -5.81
C ALA A 8 8.70 8.16 -4.76
N ARG A 9 9.20 7.46 -3.76
CA ARG A 9 10.07 7.99 -2.71
C ARG A 9 11.39 7.23 -2.80
N ASP A 10 12.42 7.91 -3.26
CA ASP A 10 13.78 7.38 -3.17
C ASP A 10 14.26 7.51 -1.72
N TYR A 11 14.29 6.39 -1.00
CA TYR A 11 14.79 6.32 0.37
C TYR A 11 16.31 6.08 0.44
N GLY A 12 17.00 6.05 -0.71
CA GLY A 12 18.44 5.85 -0.81
C GLY A 12 18.89 4.39 -0.70
N SER A 13 20.19 4.17 -0.91
CA SER A 13 20.83 2.85 -1.04
C SER A 13 20.74 1.92 0.20
N SER A 14 20.25 2.41 1.34
CA SER A 14 20.06 1.62 2.56
C SER A 14 18.65 1.05 2.73
N ALA A 15 17.72 1.38 1.83
CA ALA A 15 16.39 0.79 1.84
C ALA A 15 16.42 -0.63 1.25
N THR A 16 15.88 -1.61 1.98
CA THR A 16 15.67 -2.99 1.49
C THR A 16 14.81 -3.00 0.23
N ASN A 17 13.94 -2.00 0.06
CA ASN A 17 13.19 -1.74 -1.15
C ASN A 17 13.39 -0.29 -1.61
N SER A 18 14.24 -0.10 -2.62
CA SER A 18 14.48 1.19 -3.27
C SER A 18 13.24 1.76 -3.98
N ASN A 19 12.22 0.93 -4.19
CA ASN A 19 11.00 1.26 -4.91
C ASN A 19 9.84 1.50 -3.93
N SER A 20 10.08 2.36 -2.94
CA SER A 20 9.01 2.81 -2.05
C SER A 20 8.14 3.79 -2.81
N TYR A 21 6.83 3.56 -2.84
CA TYR A 21 5.91 4.45 -3.53
C TYR A 21 4.55 4.47 -2.84
N HIS A 22 3.86 5.60 -3.02
CA HIS A 22 2.47 5.74 -2.66
C HIS A 22 1.65 5.97 -3.92
N TYR A 23 0.65 5.12 -4.12
CA TYR A 23 -0.26 5.18 -5.25
C TYR A 23 -1.67 5.35 -4.72
N SER A 24 -2.33 6.44 -5.08
CA SER A 24 -3.72 6.72 -4.68
C SER A 24 -4.58 6.75 -5.93
N ASN A 25 -5.66 5.97 -5.94
CA ASN A 25 -6.62 5.95 -7.02
C ASN A 25 -7.80 6.88 -6.73
N SER A 26 -8.49 7.25 -7.79
CA SER A 26 -9.66 8.14 -7.72
C SER A 26 -10.89 7.48 -7.07
N ASP A 27 -10.92 6.14 -7.00
CA ASP A 27 -11.96 5.34 -6.36
C ASP A 27 -11.79 5.24 -4.83
N GLY A 28 -10.75 5.86 -4.27
CA GLY A 28 -10.42 5.82 -2.84
C GLY A 28 -9.53 4.64 -2.45
N SER A 29 -9.23 3.71 -3.37
CA SER A 29 -8.23 2.67 -3.14
C SER A 29 -6.83 3.28 -3.14
N TYR A 30 -5.92 2.73 -2.34
CA TYR A 30 -4.55 3.19 -2.27
C TYR A 30 -3.57 2.05 -1.98
N TYR A 31 -2.33 2.25 -2.39
CA TYR A 31 -1.25 1.28 -2.27
C TYR A 31 0.01 1.95 -1.73
N TYR A 32 0.64 1.30 -0.76
CA TYR A 32 1.92 1.67 -0.18
C TYR A 32 2.93 0.55 -0.42
N SER A 33 4.05 0.89 -1.06
CA SER A 33 5.27 0.10 -1.03
C SER A 33 6.22 0.74 -0.02
N ASN A 34 6.58 0.01 1.04
CA ASN A 34 7.41 0.52 2.13
C ASN A 34 8.89 0.17 1.91
N PRO A 35 9.82 0.98 2.42
CA PRO A 35 11.25 0.73 2.27
C PRO A 35 11.73 -0.52 2.99
N SER A 36 10.97 -0.99 3.98
CA SER A 36 11.15 -2.28 4.65
C SER A 36 10.89 -3.48 3.75
N GLY A 37 10.35 -3.28 2.55
CA GLY A 37 9.93 -4.34 1.63
C GLY A 37 8.50 -4.84 1.85
N SER A 38 7.82 -4.39 2.90
CA SER A 38 6.40 -4.66 3.08
C SER A 38 5.54 -3.78 2.17
N THR A 39 4.37 -4.28 1.79
CA THR A 39 3.39 -3.53 1.02
C THR A 39 2.04 -3.50 1.74
N TYR A 40 1.25 -2.47 1.47
CA TYR A 40 -0.08 -2.32 2.04
C TYR A 40 -1.02 -1.81 0.95
N TYR A 41 -2.10 -2.54 0.73
CA TYR A 41 -3.13 -2.22 -0.26
C TYR A 41 -4.46 -2.02 0.44
N ASN A 42 -5.18 -0.96 0.11
CA ASN A 42 -6.54 -0.71 0.56
C ASN A 42 -7.44 -0.59 -0.67
N ASN A 43 -8.55 -1.31 -0.68
CA ASN A 43 -9.47 -1.34 -1.82
C ASN A 43 -10.48 -0.19 -1.83
N GLY A 44 -10.43 0.74 -0.87
CA GLY A 44 -11.39 1.85 -0.74
C GLY A 44 -12.79 1.43 -0.26
N GLN A 45 -13.03 0.13 -0.05
CA GLN A 45 -14.33 -0.46 0.29
C GLN A 45 -14.34 -1.06 1.70
N GLY A 46 -13.36 -0.72 2.53
CA GLY A 46 -13.20 -1.26 3.90
C GLY A 46 -12.35 -2.54 3.97
N GLY A 47 -11.81 -2.99 2.83
CA GLY A 47 -10.83 -4.06 2.75
C GLY A 47 -9.41 -3.53 2.65
N SER A 48 -8.51 -4.12 3.42
CA SER A 48 -7.09 -3.86 3.31
C SER A 48 -6.28 -5.15 3.34
N THR A 49 -5.11 -5.11 2.71
CA THR A 49 -4.19 -6.23 2.56
C THR A 49 -2.80 -5.74 2.89
N TYR A 50 -2.20 -6.27 3.95
CA TYR A 50 -0.82 -6.02 4.31
C TYR A 50 0.03 -7.21 3.90
N THR A 51 1.07 -7.01 3.11
CA THR A 51 2.04 -8.06 2.77
C THR A 51 3.38 -7.73 3.43
N ALA A 52 3.82 -8.60 4.32
CA ALA A 52 5.11 -8.53 4.98
C ALA A 52 6.25 -8.76 3.97
N PRO A 53 7.48 -8.30 4.25
CA PRO A 53 8.61 -8.53 3.35
C PRO A 53 9.00 -10.01 3.26
N SER A 54 8.57 -10.85 4.22
CA SER A 54 8.66 -12.31 4.18
C SER A 54 7.71 -12.97 3.17
N GLY A 55 6.75 -12.21 2.62
CA GLY A 55 5.70 -12.71 1.73
C GLY A 55 4.38 -13.03 2.45
N ASP A 56 4.36 -13.02 3.78
CA ASP A 56 3.13 -13.25 4.56
C ASP A 56 2.09 -12.15 4.27
N THR A 57 0.87 -12.55 3.96
CA THR A 57 -0.20 -11.61 3.60
C THR A 57 -1.34 -11.67 4.60
N TYR A 58 -1.74 -10.49 5.08
CA TYR A 58 -2.77 -10.28 6.08
C TYR A 58 -3.87 -9.42 5.48
N THR A 59 -5.00 -10.05 5.16
CA THR A 59 -6.19 -9.35 4.68
C THR A 59 -7.11 -9.04 5.84
N SER A 60 -7.43 -7.77 6.02
CA SER A 60 -8.47 -7.31 6.93
C SER A 60 -9.61 -6.72 6.11
N SER A 61 -10.72 -7.45 6.04
CA SER A 61 -11.99 -6.95 5.53
C SER A 61 -12.84 -6.52 6.70
N SER A 62 -13.14 -5.22 6.77
CA SER A 62 -14.09 -4.64 7.71
C SER A 62 -15.51 -5.00 7.24
N ASP A 63 -15.87 -6.28 7.33
CA ASP A 63 -17.28 -6.65 7.36
C ASP A 63 -17.81 -6.11 8.69
N SER A 64 -18.38 -4.92 8.64
CA SER A 64 -19.11 -4.35 9.76
C SER A 64 -20.31 -5.27 9.99
N LYS A 65 -20.11 -6.30 10.80
CA LYS A 65 -21.20 -7.11 11.33
C LYS A 65 -22.02 -6.20 12.23
N LYS A 66 -22.99 -5.54 11.61
CA LYS A 66 -23.97 -4.66 12.24
C LYS A 66 -24.99 -5.47 13.02
#